data_AF-A0A0F5FPS2-F1
#
_entry.id   AF-A0A0F5FPS2-F1
#
_cell.length_a   1.000
_cell.length_b   1.000
_cell.length_c   1.000
_cell.angle_alpha   90.00
_cell.angle_beta   90.00
_cell.angle_gamma   90.00
#
_symmetry.space_group_name_H-M   'P 1'
#
loop_
_entity.id
_entity.type
_entity.pdbx_description
1 polymer ?
#
loop_
_entity_poly.entity_id
_entity_poly.type
_entity_poly.pdbx_seq_one_letter_code
_entity_poly.pdbx_strand_id
1 'polypeptide(L)'
;MSLKVELKPGERLIVGNCIITNSDQRARLFIDGKAPILREKDILTPATADSPAKRIYLAVQLMYLEDDISTLRGEYFELVNDIVKAAPSTIPFVDQVNNEILTGNLYKALKAAKKLIEHERGIFAHAAESGGGGLSAGRQADD
;
A
#
# COMPACT_ATOMS: atom_id res chain seq x y z
N MET A 1 23.73 2.14 9.19
CA MET A 1 23.81 1.51 7.85
C MET A 1 23.39 2.58 6.87
N SER A 2 24.22 2.91 5.88
CA SER A 2 23.87 3.90 4.87
C SER A 2 22.91 3.30 3.84
N LEU A 3 21.74 3.94 3.65
CA LEU A 3 20.79 3.57 2.61
C LEU A 3 21.29 4.13 1.27
N LYS A 4 21.48 3.25 0.29
CA LYS A 4 21.83 3.63 -1.09
C LYS A 4 20.56 3.76 -1.93
N VAL A 5 20.32 4.95 -2.47
CA VAL A 5 19.15 5.27 -3.31
C VAL A 5 19.62 5.80 -4.65
N GLU A 6 19.09 5.25 -5.75
CA GLU A 6 19.24 5.83 -7.10
C GLU A 6 17.94 6.54 -7.49
N LEU A 7 18.04 7.80 -7.92
CA LEU A 7 16.94 8.64 -8.39
C LEU A 7 17.06 8.89 -9.89
N LYS A 8 15.96 8.73 -10.61
CA LYS A 8 15.84 9.14 -12.02
C LYS A 8 15.64 10.65 -12.14
N PRO A 9 15.89 11.26 -13.30
CA PRO A 9 15.59 12.68 -13.52
C PRO A 9 14.15 13.02 -13.13
N GLY A 10 13.97 14.10 -12.35
CA GLY A 10 12.67 14.54 -11.83
C GLY A 10 12.04 13.66 -10.74
N GLU A 11 12.65 12.52 -10.36
CA GLU A 11 12.13 11.67 -9.27
C GLU A 11 12.34 12.36 -7.92
N ARG A 12 11.34 12.29 -7.03
CA ARG A 12 11.41 12.84 -5.68
C ARG A 12 11.49 11.78 -4.58
N LEU A 13 12.15 12.15 -3.51
CA LEU A 13 12.37 11.35 -2.31
C LEU A 13 12.05 12.20 -1.08
N ILE A 14 11.26 11.67 -0.16
CA ILE A 14 11.04 12.23 1.18
C ILE A 14 12.06 11.64 2.15
N VAL A 15 12.65 12.51 2.96
CA VAL A 15 13.53 12.17 4.08
C VAL A 15 13.08 12.98 5.30
N GLY A 16 12.40 12.34 6.25
CA GLY A 16 11.71 13.01 7.34
C GLY A 16 10.75 14.08 6.81
N ASN A 17 11.02 15.34 7.13
CA ASN A 17 10.21 16.50 6.74
C ASN A 17 10.73 17.19 5.46
N CYS A 18 11.74 16.64 4.81
CA CYS A 18 12.37 17.22 3.63
C CYS A 18 11.98 16.46 2.36
N ILE A 19 11.81 17.20 1.25
CA ILE A 19 11.64 16.64 -0.09
C ILE A 19 12.90 16.91 -0.91
N ILE A 20 13.52 15.86 -1.42
CA ILE A 20 14.66 15.90 -2.33
C ILE A 20 14.13 15.64 -3.73
N THR A 21 14.26 16.60 -4.64
CA THR A 21 13.92 16.43 -6.05
C THR A 21 15.19 16.26 -6.85
N ASN A 22 15.28 15.19 -7.63
CA ASN A 22 16.41 15.00 -8.52
C ASN A 22 16.26 15.88 -9.78
N SER A 23 17.38 16.43 -10.22
CA SER A 23 17.50 17.30 -11.39
C SER A 23 17.33 16.54 -12.73
N ASP A 24 18.09 16.91 -13.75
CA ASP A 24 18.04 16.39 -15.11
C ASP A 24 18.86 15.11 -15.34
N GLN A 25 19.77 14.75 -14.43
CA GLN A 25 20.59 13.54 -14.54
C GLN A 25 20.30 12.52 -13.44
N ARG A 26 20.60 11.23 -13.68
CA ARG A 26 20.49 10.20 -12.63
C ARG A 26 21.48 10.47 -11.51
N ALA A 27 21.00 10.44 -10.27
CA ALA A 27 21.83 10.64 -9.08
C ALA A 27 21.81 9.40 -8.17
N ARG A 28 22.96 9.11 -7.56
CA ARG A 28 23.10 8.09 -6.51
C ARG A 28 23.38 8.79 -5.20
N LEU A 29 22.51 8.59 -4.23
CA LEU A 29 22.60 9.17 -2.90
C LEU A 29 22.90 8.06 -1.89
N PHE A 30 23.80 8.36 -0.96
CA PHE A 30 23.99 7.60 0.26
C PHE A 30 23.44 8.42 1.41
N ILE A 31 22.46 7.87 2.11
CA ILE A 31 21.77 8.54 3.20
C ILE A 31 22.11 7.77 4.47
N ASP A 32 22.75 8.42 5.42
CA ASP A 32 22.99 7.87 6.76
C ASP A 32 22.11 8.60 7.77
N GLY A 33 21.45 7.85 8.65
CA GLY A 33 20.49 8.38 9.60
C GLY A 33 19.37 7.42 9.93
N LYS A 34 18.41 7.93 10.71
CA LYS A 34 17.23 7.18 11.18
C LYS A 34 15.90 7.82 10.73
N ALA A 35 15.96 8.93 10.01
CA ALA A 35 14.76 9.59 9.52
C ALA A 35 13.96 8.66 8.59
N PRO A 36 12.62 8.76 8.57
CA PRO A 36 11.78 8.06 7.60
C PRO A 36 12.18 8.40 6.16
N ILE A 37 12.26 7.41 5.28
CA ILE A 37 12.63 7.60 3.86
C ILE A 37 11.59 6.93 2.96
N LEU A 38 10.95 7.73 2.11
CA LEU A 38 9.91 7.28 1.17
C LEU A 38 10.13 7.89 -0.21
N ARG A 39 9.91 7.13 -1.29
CA ARG A 39 9.92 7.69 -2.65
C ARG A 39 8.55 8.27 -2.97
N GLU A 40 8.49 9.35 -3.75
CA GLU A 40 7.22 9.99 -4.10
C GLU A 40 6.22 9.03 -4.78
N LYS A 41 6.70 8.16 -5.66
CA LYS A 41 5.88 7.11 -6.29
C LYS A 41 5.26 6.10 -5.32
N ASP A 42 5.84 6.00 -4.12
CA ASP A 42 5.38 5.11 -3.06
C ASP A 42 4.46 5.85 -2.09
N ILE A 43 4.24 7.16 -2.28
CA ILE A 43 3.36 7.95 -1.43
C ILE A 43 1.94 7.86 -1.94
N LEU A 44 1.04 7.49 -1.04
CA LEU A 44 -0.39 7.58 -1.24
C LEU A 44 -0.92 8.87 -0.60
N THR A 45 -1.93 9.47 -1.22
CA THR A 45 -2.64 10.62 -0.67
C THR A 45 -4.04 10.18 -0.21
N PRO A 46 -4.69 10.90 0.72
CA PRO A 46 -6.07 10.61 1.09
C PRO A 46 -7.03 10.57 -0.11
N ALA A 47 -6.80 11.43 -1.11
CA ALA A 47 -7.60 11.48 -2.34
C ALA A 47 -7.41 10.25 -3.24
N THR A 48 -6.24 9.60 -3.19
CA THR A 48 -5.91 8.40 -3.97
C THR A 48 -6.05 7.10 -3.17
N ALA A 49 -6.63 7.17 -1.96
CA ALA A 49 -6.93 6.03 -1.09
C ALA A 49 -8.36 5.49 -1.31
N ASP A 50 -8.65 5.13 -2.57
CA ASP A 50 -9.97 4.73 -3.06
C ASP A 50 -10.38 3.28 -2.71
N SER A 51 -9.50 2.49 -2.10
CA SER A 51 -9.79 1.09 -1.72
C SER A 51 -9.45 0.78 -0.25
N PRO A 52 -10.07 -0.23 0.38
CA PRO A 52 -9.76 -0.64 1.75
C PRO A 52 -8.27 -0.92 1.98
N ALA A 53 -7.61 -1.70 1.10
CA ALA A 53 -6.19 -1.96 1.22
C ALA A 53 -5.33 -0.69 1.09
N LYS A 54 -5.72 0.24 0.21
CA LYS A 54 -5.03 1.54 0.05
C LYS A 54 -5.17 2.41 1.30
N ARG A 55 -6.34 2.40 1.96
CA ARG A 55 -6.54 3.12 3.24
C ARG A 55 -5.67 2.56 4.34
N ILE A 56 -5.53 1.24 4.43
CA ILE A 56 -4.61 0.58 5.36
C ILE A 56 -3.16 1.03 5.07
N TYR A 57 -2.75 1.01 3.80
CA TYR A 57 -1.42 1.50 3.42
C TYR A 57 -1.20 2.97 3.81
N LEU A 58 -2.19 3.83 3.59
CA LEU A 58 -2.13 5.24 3.98
C LEU A 58 -1.96 5.40 5.51
N ALA A 59 -2.71 4.65 6.32
CA ALA A 59 -2.58 4.69 7.77
C ALA A 59 -1.16 4.30 8.21
N VAL A 60 -0.61 3.21 7.67
CA VAL A 60 0.78 2.78 7.96
C VAL A 60 1.80 3.81 7.46
N GLN A 61 1.53 4.48 6.34
CA GLN A 61 2.39 5.54 5.80
C GLN A 61 2.46 6.74 6.73
N LEU A 62 1.33 7.18 7.28
CA LEU A 62 1.28 8.27 8.24
C LEU A 62 2.02 7.88 9.53
N MET A 63 1.79 6.67 10.06
CA MET A 63 2.55 6.15 11.21
C MET A 63 4.06 6.16 10.95
N TYR A 64 4.49 5.80 9.73
CA TYR A 64 5.91 5.80 9.36
C TYR A 64 6.50 7.19 9.22
N LEU A 65 5.76 8.14 8.65
CA LEU A 65 6.24 9.51 8.42
C LEU A 65 6.30 10.32 9.72
N GLU A 66 5.34 10.11 10.62
CA GLU A 66 5.25 10.81 11.90
C GLU A 66 6.02 10.09 13.03
N ASP A 67 6.48 8.86 12.77
CA ASP A 67 7.09 7.97 13.77
C ASP A 67 6.19 7.74 15.01
N ASP A 68 4.86 7.86 14.82
CA ASP A 68 3.85 7.67 15.86
C ASP A 68 2.80 6.63 15.44
N ILE A 69 2.81 5.51 16.16
CA ILE A 69 1.86 4.40 15.96
C ILE A 69 0.58 4.63 16.77
N SER A 70 0.66 5.35 17.88
CA SER A 70 -0.35 5.35 18.93
C SER A 70 -1.62 6.07 18.50
N THR A 71 -1.45 7.20 17.81
CA THR A 71 -2.51 8.05 17.30
C THR A 71 -3.36 7.35 16.24
N LEU A 72 -2.73 6.70 15.26
CA LEU A 72 -3.44 6.05 14.15
C LEU A 72 -3.83 4.59 14.41
N ARG A 73 -3.44 4.01 15.55
CA ARG A 73 -3.72 2.59 15.86
C ARG A 73 -5.22 2.28 15.80
N GLY A 74 -6.05 3.16 16.35
CA GLY A 74 -7.51 2.98 16.37
C GLY A 74 -8.10 2.87 14.97
N GLU A 75 -7.85 3.90 14.14
CA GLU A 75 -8.32 3.95 12.75
C GLU A 75 -7.81 2.76 11.93
N TYR A 76 -6.53 2.40 12.10
CA TYR A 76 -5.94 1.24 11.45
C TYR A 76 -6.68 -0.07 11.79
N PHE A 77 -7.02 -0.30 13.06
CA PHE A 77 -7.75 -1.51 13.46
C PHE A 77 -9.17 -1.56 12.91
N GLU A 78 -9.85 -0.43 12.79
CA GLU A 78 -11.17 -0.37 12.15
C GLU A 78 -11.08 -0.77 10.68
N LEU A 79 -10.13 -0.18 9.94
CA LEU A 79 -9.88 -0.51 8.54
C LEU A 79 -9.54 -1.99 8.32
N VAL A 80 -8.72 -2.55 9.22
CA VAL A 80 -8.36 -3.97 9.21
C VAL A 80 -9.59 -4.86 9.46
N ASN A 81 -10.43 -4.53 10.43
CA ASN A 81 -11.63 -5.30 10.69
C ASN A 81 -12.59 -5.28 9.49
N ASP A 82 -12.72 -4.15 8.82
CA ASP A 82 -13.58 -4.01 7.66
C ASP A 82 -13.08 -4.83 6.46
N ILE A 83 -11.78 -4.78 6.15
CA ILE A 83 -11.23 -5.55 5.02
C ILE A 83 -11.29 -7.07 5.29
N VAL A 84 -11.03 -7.51 6.52
CA VAL A 84 -11.06 -8.94 6.88
C VAL A 84 -12.49 -9.48 6.83
N LYS A 85 -13.49 -8.69 7.25
CA LYS A 85 -14.90 -9.05 7.11
C LYS A 85 -15.33 -9.15 5.65
N ALA A 86 -14.89 -8.20 4.82
CA ALA A 86 -15.24 -8.17 3.40
C ALA A 86 -14.53 -9.26 2.57
N ALA A 87 -13.26 -9.53 2.89
CA ALA A 87 -12.40 -10.47 2.17
C ALA A 87 -11.50 -11.26 3.13
N PRO A 88 -11.99 -12.38 3.70
CA PRO A 88 -11.19 -13.20 4.63
C PRO A 88 -9.87 -13.72 4.06
N SER A 89 -9.74 -13.80 2.73
CA SER A 89 -8.49 -14.15 2.06
C SER A 89 -7.35 -13.14 2.30
N THR A 90 -7.63 -11.93 2.80
CA THR A 90 -6.61 -10.94 3.12
C THR A 90 -5.95 -11.11 4.49
N ILE A 91 -6.49 -11.97 5.36
CA ILE A 91 -5.97 -12.24 6.71
C ILE A 91 -4.44 -12.42 6.77
N PRO A 92 -3.80 -13.30 5.96
CA PRO A 92 -2.36 -13.51 6.06
C PRO A 92 -1.53 -12.27 5.75
N PHE A 93 -2.03 -11.38 4.88
CA PHE A 93 -1.36 -10.13 4.56
C PHE A 93 -1.51 -9.11 5.68
N VAL A 94 -2.71 -9.01 6.25
CA VAL A 94 -3.00 -8.14 7.39
C VAL A 94 -2.18 -8.56 8.62
N ASP A 95 -2.10 -9.86 8.92
CA ASP A 95 -1.30 -10.38 10.03
C ASP A 95 0.18 -10.04 9.86
N GLN A 96 0.69 -10.10 8.62
CA GLN A 96 2.05 -9.66 8.34
C GLN A 96 2.24 -8.16 8.60
N VAL A 97 1.29 -7.31 8.21
CA VAL A 97 1.35 -5.86 8.49
C VAL A 97 1.33 -5.62 10.01
N ASN A 98 0.41 -6.27 10.73
CA ASN A 98 0.29 -6.17 12.18
C ASN A 98 1.59 -6.53 12.90
N ASN A 99 2.21 -7.64 12.52
CA ASN A 99 3.44 -8.10 13.15
C ASN A 99 4.60 -7.11 12.93
N GLU A 100 4.73 -6.55 11.73
CA GLU A 100 5.78 -5.56 11.44
C GLU A 100 5.54 -4.24 12.19
N ILE A 101 4.27 -3.81 12.38
CA ILE A 101 3.93 -2.65 13.22
C ILE A 101 4.28 -2.92 14.69
N LEU A 102 3.87 -4.07 15.24
CA LEU A 102 4.12 -4.43 16.64
C LEU A 102 5.61 -4.57 16.97
N THR A 103 6.41 -4.99 16.00
CA THR A 103 7.87 -5.10 16.13
C THR A 103 8.63 -3.80 15.81
N GLY A 104 7.91 -2.71 15.50
CA GLY A 104 8.50 -1.39 15.19
C GLY A 104 9.15 -1.30 13.81
N ASN A 105 8.96 -2.30 12.95
CA ASN A 105 9.51 -2.36 11.60
C ASN A 105 8.57 -1.68 10.57
N LEU A 106 8.25 -0.41 10.77
CA LEU A 106 7.25 0.32 9.99
C LEU A 106 7.52 0.34 8.46
N TYR A 107 8.79 0.40 8.05
CA TYR A 107 9.15 0.29 6.63
C TYR A 107 8.81 -1.09 6.03
N LYS A 108 8.94 -2.17 6.81
CA LYS A 108 8.52 -3.51 6.38
C LYS A 108 7.00 -3.64 6.40
N ALA A 109 6.33 -3.01 7.37
CA ALA A 109 4.87 -2.93 7.41
C ALA A 109 4.32 -2.27 6.13
N LEU A 110 4.94 -1.17 5.65
CA LEU A 110 4.59 -0.55 4.38
C LEU A 110 4.73 -1.50 3.20
N LYS A 111 5.80 -2.30 3.15
CA LYS A 111 5.99 -3.29 2.09
C LYS A 111 4.92 -4.39 2.15
N ALA A 112 4.54 -4.84 3.35
CA ALA A 112 3.47 -5.82 3.51
C ALA A 112 2.11 -5.24 3.08
N ALA A 113 1.82 -3.98 3.44
CA ALA A 113 0.59 -3.31 3.04
C ALA A 113 0.51 -3.09 1.51
N LYS A 114 1.64 -2.87 0.82
CA LYS A 114 1.63 -2.89 -0.66
C LYS A 114 1.24 -4.24 -1.24
N LYS A 115 1.71 -5.34 -0.65
CA LYS A 115 1.30 -6.69 -1.10
C LYS A 115 -0.20 -6.91 -0.89
N LEU A 116 -0.77 -6.35 0.19
CA LEU A 116 -2.21 -6.37 0.42
C LEU A 116 -2.97 -5.64 -0.70
N ILE A 117 -2.49 -4.48 -1.16
CA ILE A 117 -3.07 -3.76 -2.30
C ILE A 117 -3.03 -4.60 -3.59
N GLU A 118 -1.88 -5.24 -3.87
CA GLU A 118 -1.75 -6.09 -5.06
C GLU A 118 -2.69 -7.30 -5.01
N HIS A 119 -2.86 -7.91 -3.83
CA HIS A 119 -3.80 -9.01 -3.63
C HIS A 119 -5.26 -8.57 -3.80
N GLU A 120 -5.65 -7.45 -3.20
CA GLU A 120 -6.98 -6.86 -3.37
C GLU A 120 -7.28 -6.60 -4.85
N ARG A 121 -6.31 -6.03 -5.58
CA ARG A 121 -6.43 -5.82 -7.03
C ARG A 121 -6.62 -7.13 -7.80
N GLY A 122 -5.94 -8.20 -7.40
CA GLY A 122 -6.11 -9.54 -7.96
C GLY A 122 -7.51 -10.11 -7.73
N ILE A 123 -8.08 -9.93 -6.53
CA ILE A 123 -9.46 -10.35 -6.23
C ILE A 123 -10.45 -9.64 -7.15
N PHE A 124 -10.32 -8.32 -7.33
CA PHE A 124 -11.20 -7.55 -8.22
C PHE A 124 -11.07 -7.99 -9.68
N ALA A 125 -9.85 -8.30 -10.14
CA ALA A 125 -9.64 -8.82 -11.50
C ALA A 125 -10.33 -10.18 -11.70
N HIS A 126 -10.13 -11.11 -10.77
CA HIS A 126 -10.76 -12.43 -10.85
C HIS A 126 -12.28 -12.39 -10.71
N ALA A 127 -12.82 -11.50 -9.88
CA ALA A 127 -14.27 -11.30 -9.77
C ALA A 127 -14.90 -10.78 -11.08
N ALA A 128 -14.20 -9.87 -11.78
CA ALA A 128 -14.64 -9.36 -13.08
C ALA A 128 -14.64 -10.44 -14.18
N GLU A 129 -13.65 -11.33 -14.16
CA GLU A 129 -13.56 -12.46 -15.11
C GLU A 129 -14.60 -13.56 -14.82
N SER A 130 -14.90 -13.81 -13.53
CA SER A 130 -15.86 -14.83 -13.09
C SER A 130 -17.32 -14.44 -13.32
N GLY A 131 -17.62 -13.12 -13.38
CA GLY A 131 -18.97 -12.59 -13.57
C GLY A 131 -19.45 -12.51 -15.03
N GLY A 132 -18.61 -12.86 -16.01
CA GLY A 132 -18.94 -12.80 -17.45
C GLY A 132 -19.58 -14.06 -18.05
N GLY A 133 -19.82 -15.09 -17.23
CA GLY A 133 -20.32 -16.39 -17.69
C GLY A 133 -21.85 -16.50 -17.84
N GLY A 134 -22.37 -16.11 -18.99
CA GLY A 134 -23.44 -16.84 -19.70
C GLY A 134 -24.88 -16.77 -19.17
N LEU A 135 -25.55 -15.63 -19.38
CA LEU A 135 -27.00 -15.64 -19.66
C LEU A 135 -27.20 -15.95 -21.15
N SER A 136 -27.17 -17.23 -21.53
CA SER A 136 -27.68 -17.66 -22.83
C SER A 136 -29.20 -17.55 -22.82
N ALA A 137 -29.68 -16.44 -23.38
CA ALA A 137 -31.06 -16.24 -23.73
C ALA A 137 -31.57 -17.40 -24.59
N GLY A 138 -32.71 -17.97 -24.18
CA GLY A 138 -33.43 -18.95 -24.97
C GLY A 138 -33.73 -18.42 -26.36
N ARG A 139 -33.45 -19.24 -27.37
CA ARG A 139 -34.01 -19.06 -28.71
C ARG A 139 -34.66 -20.36 -29.13
N GLN A 140 -35.98 -20.29 -29.07
CA GLN A 140 -36.96 -21.20 -29.64
C GLN A 140 -36.94 -21.08 -31.17
N ALA A 141 -36.85 -22.21 -31.87
CA ALA A 141 -37.20 -22.48 -33.28
C ALA A 141 -36.87 -23.98 -33.52
N ASP A 142 -37.85 -24.88 -33.57
CA ASP A 142 -38.64 -25.33 -34.75
C ASP A 142 -38.24 -26.78 -35.05
N ASP A 143 -39.09 -27.74 -34.65
CA ASP A 143 -39.73 -28.76 -35.49
C ASP A 143 -40.80 -29.51 -34.68
#